data_AF-A0A2V7KR27-F1
#
_entry.id   AF-A0A2V7KR27-F1
#
_cell.length_a   1.000
_cell.length_b   1.000
_cell.length_c   1.000
_cell.angle_alpha   90.00
_cell.angle_beta   90.00
_cell.angle_gamma   90.00
#
_symmetry.space_group_name_H-M   'P 1'
#
loop_
_entity.id
_entity.type
_entity.pdbx_description
1 polymer ?
#
loop_
_entity_poly.entity_id
_entity_poly.type
_entity_poly.pdbx_seq_one_letter_code
_entity_poly.pdbx_strand_id
1 'polypeptide(L)' 'MRFLKACRRERTDVTPVWFMRQAGRYMPQYRKLRQRHSILDLCHNPELAAEVTLQPVARLGVDAAIA' A
#
# COMPACT_ATOMS: atom_id res chain seq x y z
N MET A 1 6.43 7.35 13.22
CA MET A 1 6.49 6.97 11.78
C MET A 1 7.90 7.14 11.26
N ARG A 2 8.57 6.05 10.86
CA ARG A 2 9.95 6.10 10.36
C ARG A 2 10.07 6.84 9.02
N PHE A 3 9.13 6.59 8.10
CA PHE A 3 9.13 7.21 6.77
C PHE A 3 9.17 8.75 6.82
N LEU A 4 8.26 9.39 7.56
CA LEU A 4 8.22 10.86 7.67
C LEU A 4 9.48 11.46 8.31
N LYS A 5 10.04 10.79 9.33
CA LYS A 5 11.29 11.19 9.96
C LYS A 5 12.44 11.16 8.95
N ALA A 6 12.55 10.07 8.19
CA ALA A 6 13.56 9.94 7.15
C ALA A 6 13.41 11.03 6.06
N CYS A 7 12.19 11.34 5.61
CA CYS A 7 11.93 12.44 4.66
C CYS A 7 12.37 13.81 5.18
N ARG A 8 12.30 14.02 6.50
CA ARG A 8 12.75 15.26 7.17
C ARG A 8 14.24 15.25 7.54
N ARG A 9 14.98 14.20 7.17
CA ARG A 9 16.40 14.00 7.54
C ARG A 9 16.61 13.86 9.05
N GLU A 10 15.59 13.38 9.77
CA GLU A 10 15.69 13.05 11.19
C GLU A 10 16.21 11.62 11.37
N ARG A 11 16.86 11.34 12.51
CA ARG A 11 17.38 10.01 12.84
C ARG A 11 16.23 9.00 13.01
N THR A 12 16.40 7.82 12.43
CA THR A 12 15.51 6.65 12.59
C THR A 12 16.30 5.48 13.18
N ASP A 13 15.59 4.52 13.77
CA ASP A 13 16.14 3.28 14.34
C ASP A 13 16.57 2.28 13.25
N VAL A 14 15.84 2.27 12.13
CA VAL A 14 16.16 1.50 10.91
C VAL A 14 15.72 2.29 9.68
N THR A 15 16.33 2.00 8.52
CA THR A 15 15.95 2.60 7.24
C THR A 15 14.52 2.17 6.86
N PRO A 16 13.57 3.11 6.64
CA PRO A 16 12.21 2.76 6.26
C PRO A 16 12.13 2.26 4.81
N VAL A 17 11.25 1.29 4.55
CA VAL A 17 11.07 0.67 3.22
C VAL A 17 9.61 0.67 2.79
N TRP A 18 9.38 0.96 1.51
CA TRP A 18 8.10 0.79 0.80
C TRP A 18 8.39 0.58 -0.68
N PHE A 19 7.40 0.13 -1.45
CA PHE A 19 7.59 -0.16 -2.88
C PHE A 19 6.56 0.54 -3.75
N MET A 20 6.99 1.06 -4.90
CA MET A 20 6.07 1.49 -5.94
C MET A 20 5.27 0.28 -6.45
N ARG A 21 3.95 0.46 -6.61
CA ARG A 21 3.02 -0.62 -6.99
C ARG A 21 2.99 -1.79 -5.98
N GLN A 22 3.18 -1.49 -4.69
CA GLN A 22 3.09 -2.48 -3.62
C GLN A 22 1.70 -3.13 -3.50
N ALA A 23 0.63 -2.42 -3.86
CA ALA A 23 -0.71 -2.99 -4.02
C ALA A 23 -0.89 -3.43 -5.48
N GLY A 24 -0.65 -4.71 -5.75
CA GLY A 24 -0.57 -5.16 -7.15
C GLY A 24 -0.86 -6.62 -7.39
N ARG A 25 -0.84 -6.99 -8.67
CA ARG A 25 -1.25 -8.31 -9.20
C ARG A 25 -0.42 -9.49 -8.65
N TYR A 26 0.74 -9.24 -8.05
CA TYR A 26 1.51 -10.30 -7.37
C TYR A 26 0.77 -10.84 -6.14
N MET A 27 -0.11 -10.04 -5.51
CA MET A 27 -0.90 -10.46 -4.35
C MET A 27 -2.16 -11.22 -4.78
N PRO A 28 -2.43 -12.42 -4.23
CA PRO A 28 -3.66 -13.15 -4.51
C PRO A 28 -4.94 -12.39 -4.11
N GLN A 29 -4.92 -11.65 -2.99
CA GLN A 29 -6.09 -10.88 -2.52
C GLN A 29 -6.45 -9.75 -3.51
N TYR A 30 -5.45 -8.97 -3.95
CA TYR A 30 -5.62 -7.95 -4.97
C TYR A 30 -6.20 -8.52 -6.27
N ARG A 31 -5.73 -9.69 -6.72
CA ARG A 31 -6.27 -10.37 -7.92
C ARG A 31 -7.74 -10.73 -7.76
N LYS A 32 -8.17 -11.21 -6.58
CA LYS A 32 -9.58 -11.53 -6.31
C LYS A 32 -10.47 -10.28 -6.39
N LEU A 33 -10.01 -9.13 -5.88
CA LEU A 33 -10.73 -7.86 -6.00
C LEU A 33 -10.84 -7.41 -7.46
N ARG A 34 -9.74 -7.49 -8.23
CA ARG A 34 -9.72 -7.13 -9.65
C ARG A 34 -10.59 -8.02 -10.55
N GLN A 35 -10.95 -9.22 -10.09
CA GLN A 35 -11.92 -10.09 -10.78
C GLN A 35 -13.36 -9.62 -10.58
N ARG A 36 -13.64 -8.89 -9.50
CA ARG A 36 -14.98 -8.42 -9.12
C ARG A 36 -15.22 -6.95 -9.49
N HIS A 37 -14.16 -6.15 -9.55
CA HIS A 37 -14.22 -4.71 -9.76
C HIS A 37 -13.25 -4.25 -10.85
N SER A 38 -13.68 -3.29 -11.68
CA SER A 38 -12.78 -2.63 -12.63
C SER A 38 -11.77 -1.75 -11.89
N ILE A 39 -10.74 -1.28 -12.60
CA ILE A 39 -9.72 -0.44 -11.97
C ILE A 39 -10.30 0.92 -11.58
N LEU A 40 -11.20 1.46 -12.41
CA LEU A 40 -11.88 2.72 -12.15
C LEU A 40 -12.83 2.58 -10.96
N ASP A 41 -13.54 1.46 -10.82
CA ASP A 41 -14.38 1.21 -9.66
C ASP A 41 -13.56 1.16 -8.37
N LEU A 42 -12.40 0.49 -8.39
CA LEU A 42 -11.50 0.45 -7.25
C LEU A 42 -10.95 1.84 -6.90
N CYS A 43 -10.67 2.68 -7.89
CA CYS A 43 -10.17 4.04 -7.66
C CYS A 43 -11.26 5.01 -7.18
N HIS A 44 -12.50 4.84 -7.64
CA HIS A 44 -13.62 5.75 -7.31
C HIS A 44 -14.42 5.31 -6.08
N ASN A 45 -14.25 4.08 -5.60
CA ASN A 45 -14.83 3.62 -4.35
C ASN A 45 -13.80 3.78 -3.20
N PRO A 46 -14.00 4.71 -2.26
CA PRO A 46 -13.04 4.96 -1.18
C PRO A 46 -12.79 3.75 -0.27
N GLU A 47 -13.81 2.92 -0.04
CA GLU A 47 -13.71 1.74 0.83
C GLU A 47 -12.82 0.68 0.18
N LEU A 48 -13.03 0.41 -1.11
CA LEU A 48 -12.21 -0.53 -1.88
C LEU A 48 -10.78 0.00 -2.06
N ALA A 49 -10.62 1.29 -2.32
CA ALA A 49 -9.31 1.94 -2.42
C ALA A 49 -8.53 1.80 -1.10
N ALA A 50 -9.18 2.05 0.04
CA ALA A 50 -8.58 1.90 1.35
C ALA A 50 -8.19 0.43 1.62
N GLU A 51 -9.08 -0.51 1.33
CA GLU A 51 -8.81 -1.94 1.50
C GLU A 51 -7.56 -2.36 0.71
N VAL A 52 -7.49 -2.01 -0.58
CA VAL A 52 -6.36 -2.32 -1.46
C VAL A 52 -5.06 -1.68 -0.97
N THR A 53 -5.11 -0.44 -0.50
CA THR A 53 -3.94 0.32 -0.02
C THR A 53 -3.35 -0.28 1.27
N LEU A 54 -4.19 -0.83 2.14
CA LEU A 54 -3.78 -1.40 3.43
C LEU A 54 -3.24 -2.83 3.31
N GLN A 55 -3.59 -3.57 2.26
CA GLN A 55 -3.13 -4.95 2.06
C GLN A 55 -1.60 -5.12 2.14
N PRO A 56 -0.77 -4.31 1.46
CA PRO A 56 0.69 -4.45 1.52
C PRO A 56 1.26 -4.05 2.87
N VAL A 57 0.67 -3.06 3.55
CA VAL A 57 1.08 -2.66 4.91
C VAL A 57 0.90 -3.82 5.88
N ALA A 58 -0.28 -4.46 5.86
CA ALA A 58 -0.58 -5.59 6.72
C ALA A 58 0.25 -6.85 6.38
N ARG A 59 0.54 -7.09 5.09
CA ARG A 59 1.25 -8.29 4.63
C ARG A 59 2.77 -8.18 4.73
N LEU A 60 3.33 -7.03 4.36
CA LEU A 60 4.77 -6.82 4.21
C LEU A 60 5.39 -5.98 5.32
N GLY A 61 4.60 -5.28 6.13
CA GLY A 61 5.10 -4.43 7.20
C GLY A 61 5.87 -3.20 6.71
N VAL A 62 5.54 -2.69 5.51
CA VAL A 62 6.16 -1.49 4.93
C VAL A 62 5.87 -0.24 5.76
N ASP A 63 6.79 0.72 5.73
CA ASP A 63 6.72 1.94 6.56
C ASP A 63 5.82 3.05 5.96
N ALA A 64 5.29 2.85 4.75
CA ALA A 64 4.39 3.76 4.05
C ALA A 64 3.38 3.02 3.17
N ALA A 65 2.22 3.64 2.93
CA ALA A 65 1.13 3.09 2.14
C ALA A 65 0.93 3.90 0.85
N ILE A 66 0.73 3.20 -0.27
CA ILE A 66 0.41 3.77 -1.58
C ILE A 66 -0.44 2.77 -2.37
N ALA A 67 -1.48 3.27 -3.06
CA ALA A 67 -2.39 2.51 -3.92
C ALA A 67 -1.95 2.56 -5.38
#